data_AF-A0A317NVX8-F1
#
_entry.id   AF-A0A317NVX8-F1
#
_cell.length_a   1.000
_cell.length_b   1.000
_cell.length_c   1.000
_cell.angle_alpha   90.00
_cell.angle_beta   90.00
_cell.angle_gamma   90.00
#
_symmetry.space_group_name_H-M   'P 1'
#
loop_
_entity.id
_entity.type
_entity.pdbx_description
1 polymer ?
#
loop_
_entity_poly.entity_id
_entity_poly.type
_entity_poly.pdbx_seq_one_letter_code
_entity_poly.pdbx_strand_id
1 'polypeptide(L)'
;MDIHAYPTDARTPVDQAEATRIAETRLPAPEPGTERHVAEFDDGFIVLAVWPIATPAGRSRPVGGSVHVIDKETGAVSYWPTYPYELIAPLYATGRLIVEDEWPEQDDRS
;
A
#
# COMPACT_ATOMS: atom_id res chain seq x y z
N MET A 1 0.67 16.27 7.35
CA MET A 1 1.17 15.79 6.05
C MET A 1 -0.05 15.45 5.21
N ASP A 2 -0.08 15.86 3.95
CA ASP A 2 -1.19 15.48 3.07
C ASP A 2 -0.86 14.12 2.42
N ILE A 3 -1.82 13.21 2.47
CA ILE A 3 -1.73 11.87 1.89
C ILE A 3 -2.66 11.87 0.68
N HIS A 4 -2.08 12.02 -0.50
CA HIS A 4 -2.82 11.92 -1.74
C HIS A 4 -3.11 10.46 -2.03
N ALA A 5 -4.38 10.13 -2.20
CA ALA A 5 -4.86 8.79 -2.48
C ALA A 5 -5.78 8.80 -3.70
N TYR A 6 -5.79 7.71 -4.44
CA TYR A 6 -6.47 7.60 -5.72
C TYR A 6 -7.63 6.60 -5.62
N PRO A 7 -8.82 6.96 -6.13
CA PRO A 7 -10.04 6.23 -5.87
C PRO A 7 -10.05 4.89 -6.61
N THR A 8 -10.63 3.86 -6.00
CA THR A 8 -10.80 2.56 -6.64
C THR A 8 -12.29 2.20 -6.73
N ASP A 9 -12.58 1.10 -7.41
CA ASP A 9 -13.90 0.45 -7.42
C ASP A 9 -14.08 -0.47 -6.19
N ALA A 10 -13.39 -0.20 -5.09
CA ALA A 10 -13.41 -1.04 -3.91
C ALA A 10 -14.79 -1.10 -3.26
N ARG A 11 -15.10 -2.27 -2.70
CA ARG A 11 -16.17 -2.41 -1.72
C ARG A 11 -15.68 -1.89 -0.37
N THR A 12 -16.42 -0.95 0.22
CA THR A 12 -16.08 -0.34 1.50
C THR A 12 -17.06 -0.77 2.61
N PRO A 13 -16.60 -0.89 3.88
CA PRO A 13 -15.21 -0.82 4.30
C PRO A 13 -14.39 -1.97 3.72
N VAL A 14 -13.14 -1.69 3.36
CA VAL A 14 -12.23 -2.67 2.74
C VAL A 14 -11.88 -3.75 3.75
N ASP A 15 -12.01 -5.00 3.34
CA ASP A 15 -11.52 -6.16 4.09
C ASP A 15 -10.23 -6.72 3.46
N GLN A 16 -9.61 -7.70 4.10
CA GLN A 16 -8.36 -8.30 3.62
C GLN A 16 -8.46 -8.88 2.20
N ALA A 17 -9.62 -9.44 1.83
CA ALA A 17 -9.82 -10.03 0.51
C ALA A 17 -9.92 -8.94 -0.56
N GLU A 18 -10.65 -7.87 -0.27
CA GLU A 18 -10.79 -6.71 -1.14
C GLU A 18 -9.47 -5.95 -1.28
N ALA A 19 -8.73 -5.75 -0.18
CA ALA A 19 -7.39 -5.17 -0.21
C ALA A 19 -6.44 -5.97 -1.11
N THR A 20 -6.50 -7.29 -1.04
CA THR A 20 -5.71 -8.19 -1.91
C THR A 20 -6.12 -8.01 -3.38
N ARG A 21 -7.43 -7.97 -3.67
CA ARG A 21 -7.96 -7.74 -5.03
C ARG A 21 -7.50 -6.40 -5.60
N ILE A 22 -7.61 -5.31 -4.83
CA ILE A 22 -7.14 -3.98 -5.23
C ILE A 22 -5.65 -4.05 -5.53
N ALA A 23 -4.88 -4.68 -4.65
CA ALA A 23 -3.44 -4.78 -4.79
C ALA A 23 -3.02 -5.54 -6.06
N GLU A 24 -3.76 -6.58 -6.44
CA GLU A 24 -3.53 -7.36 -7.66
C GLU A 24 -3.94 -6.63 -8.94
N THR A 25 -5.02 -5.86 -8.89
CA THR A 25 -5.64 -5.26 -10.08
C THR A 25 -5.15 -3.86 -10.39
N ARG A 26 -4.74 -3.08 -9.38
CA ARG A 26 -4.38 -1.66 -9.52
C ARG A 26 -2.90 -1.36 -9.35
N LEU A 27 -2.18 -2.18 -8.59
CA LEU A 27 -0.78 -1.89 -8.27
C LEU A 27 0.17 -2.58 -9.26
N PRO A 28 1.33 -1.98 -9.53
CA PRO A 28 2.37 -2.63 -10.32
C PRO A 28 2.69 -4.03 -9.80
N ALA A 29 2.97 -4.95 -10.73
CA ALA A 29 3.45 -6.27 -10.38
C ALA A 29 4.72 -6.16 -9.51
N PRO A 30 4.90 -7.04 -8.50
CA PRO A 30 6.11 -7.06 -7.70
C PRO A 30 7.34 -7.32 -8.59
N GLU A 31 8.50 -6.80 -8.18
CA GLU A 31 9.75 -7.07 -8.88
C GLU A 31 10.06 -8.58 -8.91
N PRO A 32 10.71 -9.10 -9.97
CA PRO A 32 11.06 -10.51 -10.05
C PRO A 32 11.82 -11.00 -8.81
N GLY A 33 11.33 -12.07 -8.19
CA GLY A 33 11.92 -12.63 -6.97
C GLY A 33 11.40 -12.01 -5.67
N THR A 34 10.42 -11.10 -5.74
CA THR A 34 9.69 -10.59 -4.58
C THR A 34 8.24 -11.09 -4.58
N GLU A 35 7.63 -11.13 -3.40
CA GLU A 35 6.23 -11.47 -3.20
C GLU A 35 5.46 -10.25 -2.68
N ARG A 36 4.22 -10.08 -3.12
CA ARG A 36 3.35 -9.03 -2.59
C ARG A 36 2.87 -9.44 -1.20
N HIS A 37 3.02 -8.54 -0.23
CA HIS A 37 2.52 -8.68 1.12
C HIS A 37 1.49 -7.60 1.40
N VAL A 38 0.34 -7.99 1.96
CA VAL A 38 -0.76 -7.10 2.35
C VAL A 38 -0.99 -7.29 3.84
N ALA A 39 -0.76 -6.23 4.62
CA ALA A 39 -0.87 -6.26 6.07
C ALA A 39 -1.86 -5.20 6.56
N GLU A 40 -2.85 -5.63 7.33
CA GLU A 40 -3.87 -4.76 7.94
C GLU A 40 -3.29 -3.94 9.10
N PHE A 41 -3.79 -2.72 9.26
CA PHE A 41 -3.66 -1.88 10.44
C PHE A 41 -5.00 -1.14 10.70
N ASP A 42 -5.07 -0.33 11.75
CA ASP A 42 -6.34 0.24 12.23
C ASP A 42 -7.13 1.00 11.13
N ASP A 43 -6.45 1.81 10.32
CA ASP A 43 -7.10 2.66 9.29
C ASP A 43 -6.98 2.12 7.85
N GLY A 44 -6.37 0.96 7.64
CA GLY A 44 -6.09 0.51 6.26
C GLY A 44 -5.29 -0.77 6.11
N PHE A 45 -4.75 -0.93 4.90
CA PHE A 45 -3.87 -2.03 4.54
C PHE A 45 -2.60 -1.51 3.88
N ILE A 46 -1.45 -1.93 4.39
CA ILE A 46 -0.15 -1.64 3.78
C ILE A 46 0.15 -2.74 2.77
N VAL A 47 0.45 -2.35 1.54
CA VAL A 47 0.88 -3.24 0.47
C VAL A 47 2.32 -2.96 0.10
N LEU A 48 3.17 -3.97 0.21
CA LEU A 48 4.59 -3.86 -0.12
C LEU A 48 5.11 -5.14 -0.76
N ALA A 49 6.16 -5.01 -1.58
CA ALA A 49 6.92 -6.15 -2.07
C ALA A 49 7.93 -6.61 -1.01
N VAL A 50 7.99 -7.89 -0.68
CA VAL A 50 9.01 -8.48 0.20
C VAL A 50 9.84 -9.50 -0.53
N TRP A 51 11.13 -9.55 -0.24
CA TRP A 51 11.93 -10.70 -0.63
C TRP A 51 11.53 -11.93 0.21
N PRO A 52 11.37 -13.13 -0.40
CA PRO A 52 10.96 -14.36 0.29
C PRO A 52 12.06 -14.95 1.19
N ILE A 53 13.04 -14.15 1.61
CA ILE A 53 14.11 -14.59 2.49
C ILE A 53 13.50 -14.91 3.85
N ALA A 54 13.70 -16.15 4.31
CA ALA A 54 13.38 -16.57 5.66
C ALA A 54 14.17 -15.70 6.65
N THR A 55 13.53 -14.65 7.13
CA THR A 55 14.05 -13.81 8.20
C THR A 55 13.81 -14.57 9.50
N PRO A 56 14.82 -14.72 10.38
CA PRO A 56 14.62 -15.25 11.71
C PRO A 56 13.46 -14.49 12.40
N ALA A 57 12.64 -15.20 13.16
CA ALA A 57 11.50 -14.60 13.87
C ALA A 57 11.95 -13.33 14.61
N GLY A 58 11.31 -12.19 14.30
CA GLY A 58 11.63 -10.90 14.89
C GLY A 58 12.51 -9.95 14.06
N ARG A 59 12.84 -10.28 12.80
CA ARG A 59 13.41 -9.31 11.85
C ARG A 59 12.40 -8.91 10.77
N SER A 60 12.33 -7.62 10.48
CA SER A 60 11.57 -7.09 9.35
C SER A 60 12.14 -7.64 8.04
N ARG A 61 11.24 -8.05 7.13
CA ARG A 61 11.64 -8.48 5.80
C ARG A 61 12.17 -7.27 5.03
N PRO A 62 13.27 -7.40 4.26
CA PRO A 62 13.71 -6.31 3.40
C PRO A 62 12.60 -5.99 2.39
N VAL A 63 12.19 -4.72 2.38
CA VAL A 63 11.17 -4.19 1.47
C VAL A 63 11.79 -4.03 0.08
N GLY A 64 11.22 -4.72 -0.89
CA GLY A 64 11.73 -4.84 -2.26
C GLY A 64 11.13 -3.86 -3.25
N GLY A 65 10.70 -2.67 -2.83
CA GLY A 65 10.18 -1.67 -3.77
C GLY A 65 9.12 -0.73 -3.18
N SER A 66 8.22 -0.27 -4.05
CA SER A 66 7.17 0.71 -3.71
C SER A 66 6.23 0.20 -2.62
N VAL A 67 5.89 1.10 -1.70
CA VAL A 67 4.92 0.84 -0.65
C VAL A 67 3.64 1.61 -0.98
N HIS A 68 2.51 0.96 -0.76
CA HIS A 68 1.20 1.56 -0.99
C HIS A 68 0.35 1.36 0.27
N VAL A 69 -0.60 2.28 0.49
CA VAL A 69 -1.61 2.12 1.53
C VAL A 69 -2.98 2.18 0.89
N ILE A 70 -3.80 1.17 1.17
CA ILE A 70 -5.20 1.13 0.82
C ILE A 70 -5.97 1.59 2.06
N ASP A 71 -6.67 2.71 1.94
CA ASP A 71 -7.52 3.24 3.00
C ASP A 71 -8.72 2.33 3.24
N LYS A 72 -9.04 2.05 4.51
CA LYS A 72 -10.11 1.10 4.85
C LYS A 72 -11.50 1.65 4.58
N GLU A 73 -11.71 2.95 4.78
CA GLU A 73 -13.03 3.57 4.68
C GLU A 73 -13.43 3.88 3.23
N THR A 74 -12.46 4.29 2.42
CA THR A 74 -12.67 4.76 1.04
C THR A 74 -12.18 3.78 -0.01
N GLY A 75 -11.27 2.87 0.34
CA GLY A 75 -10.58 2.00 -0.62
C GLY A 75 -9.62 2.74 -1.55
N ALA A 76 -9.34 4.02 -1.29
CA ALA A 76 -8.39 4.78 -2.07
C ALA A 76 -6.95 4.32 -1.81
N VAL A 77 -6.10 4.38 -2.83
CA VAL A 77 -4.70 3.94 -2.77
C VAL A 77 -3.78 5.15 -2.71
N SER A 78 -2.94 5.22 -1.70
CA SER A 78 -1.85 6.19 -1.62
C SER A 78 -0.49 5.54 -1.88
N TYR A 79 0.43 6.31 -2.46
CA TYR A 79 1.79 5.89 -2.73
C TYR A 79 2.74 6.43 -1.67
N TRP A 80 3.62 5.56 -1.21
CA TRP A 80 4.57 5.89 -0.16
C TRP A 80 6.01 5.63 -0.63
N PRO A 81 6.97 6.42 -0.14
CA PRO A 81 8.37 6.03 -0.21
C PRO A 81 8.59 4.65 0.40
N THR A 82 9.77 4.07 0.21
CA THR A 82 10.23 2.80 0.81
C THR A 82 10.43 2.91 2.33
N TYR A 83 9.42 3.41 3.04
CA TYR A 83 9.42 3.52 4.49
C TYR A 83 9.22 2.14 5.12
N PRO A 84 9.86 1.90 6.29
CA PRO A 84 9.57 0.74 7.11
C PRO A 84 8.08 0.66 7.44
N TYR A 85 7.54 -0.55 7.45
CA TYR A 85 6.15 -0.83 7.80
C TYR A 85 5.75 -0.18 9.13
N GLU A 86 6.66 -0.19 10.11
CA GLU A 86 6.46 0.34 11.46
C GLU A 86 6.27 1.86 11.49
N LEU A 87 6.70 2.58 10.44
CA LEU A 87 6.54 4.03 10.34
C LEU A 87 5.29 4.46 9.57
N ILE A 88 4.74 3.59 8.72
CA ILE A 88 3.63 3.97 7.84
C ILE A 88 2.35 4.19 8.63
N ALA A 89 1.96 3.25 9.50
CA ALA A 89 0.72 3.39 10.27
C ALA A 89 0.72 4.66 11.17
N PRO A 90 1.80 4.97 11.93
CA PRO A 90 1.86 6.23 12.69
C PRO A 90 1.81 7.49 11.82
N LEU A 91 2.48 7.48 10.66
CA LEU A 91 2.45 8.62 9.74
C LEU A 91 1.07 8.78 9.10
N TYR A 92 0.41 7.67 8.77
CA TYR A 92 -0.94 7.64 8.21
C TYR A 92 -1.95 8.26 9.16
N ALA A 93 -1.94 7.84 10.43
CA ALA A 93 -2.85 8.34 11.46
C ALA A 93 -2.72 9.84 11.76
N THR A 94 -1.58 10.46 11.46
CA THR A 94 -1.34 11.91 11.63
C THR A 94 -1.46 12.70 10.32
N GLY A 95 -1.63 11.99 9.21
CA GLY A 95 -1.81 12.59 7.90
C GLY A 95 -3.26 12.98 7.65
N ARG A 96 -3.45 13.90 6.71
CA ARG A 96 -4.75 14.25 6.17
C ARG A 96 -4.92 13.52 4.85
N LEU A 97 -5.87 12.59 4.79
CA LEU A 97 -6.22 11.91 3.55
C LEU A 97 -6.90 12.88 2.58
N ILE A 98 -6.38 12.96 1.36
CA ILE A 98 -6.97 13.68 0.22
C ILE A 98 -7.21 12.63 -0.86
N VAL A 99 -8.49 12.30 -1.08
CA VAL A 99 -8.87 11.41 -2.18
C VAL A 99 -9.03 12.27 -3.43
N GLU A 100 -8.15 12.04 -4.40
CA GLU A 100 -8.19 12.68 -5.72
C GLU A 100 -9.38 12.18 -6.54
N ASP A 101 -9.74 12.90 -7.59
CA ASP A 101 -10.84 12.51 -8.47
C ASP A 101 -10.44 11.36 -9.42
N GLU A 102 -9.19 11.36 -9.88
CA GLU A 102 -8.69 10.42 -10.90
C GLU A 102 -7.24 9.99 -10.61
N TRP A 103 -6.84 8.86 -11.19
CA TRP A 103 -5.46 8.37 -11.12
C TRP A 103 -4.55 9.26 -11.96
N PRO A 104 -3.28 9.44 -11.56
CA PRO A 104 -2.33 10.16 -12.41
C PRO A 104 -2.14 9.39 -13.72
N GLU A 105 -2.14 10.09 -14.84
CA GLU A 105 -1.76 9.53 -16.13
C GLU A 105 -0.35 8.92 -16.00
N GLN A 106 -0.11 7.73 -16.57
CA GLN A 106 1.14 6.98 -16.37
C GLN A 106 2.39 7.59 -17.06
N ASP A 107 2.37 8.87 -17.41
CA ASP A 107 3.47 9.59 -18.06
C ASP A 107 4.25 10.45 -17.05
N ASP A 108 5.21 9.82 -16.36
CA ASP A 108 6.54 10.40 -16.06
C ASP A 108 7.44 9.41 -15.29
N ARG A 109 7.54 8.16 -15.77
CA ARG A 109 8.65 7.27 -15.40
C ARG A 109 9.58 7.09 -16.59
N SER A 110 10.25 8.19 -16.95
CA SER A 110 11.40 8.21 -17.87
C SER A 110 12.69 7.80 -17.14
#